data_AF-A0A952ITA8-F1
#
_entry.id   AF-A0A952ITA8-F1
#
_cell.length_a   1.000
_cell.length_b   1.000
_cell.length_c   1.000
_cell.angle_alpha   90.00
_cell.angle_beta   90.00
_cell.angle_gamma   90.00
#
_symmetry.space_group_name_H-M   'P 1'
#
loop_
_entity.id
_entity.type
_entity.pdbx_description
1 polymer ?
#
loop_
_entity_poly.entity_id
_entity_poly.type
_entity_poly.pdbx_seq_one_letter_code
_entity_poly.pdbx_strand_id
1 'polypeptide(L)'
;MSRSLFLPRRRQLIKRTIGTAGVLAGAGSIGFPYISRAATRPVITHGIQSGDVGSDHAVIWSRADRASRMHVEVSTTESFKDSTILAPINAQPGNDFVGKRLLTGLSTDQDIFYRIRFTDLHDDKADSETITGHFRTAPSRSRPVRFAWSGDTAGQGWGIDTNRGGMQTYATMLKHNPDFFIHSGDT
;
A
#
# COMPACT_ATOMS: atom_id res chain seq x y z
N MET A 1 61.06 -43.00 -4.98
CA MET A 1 60.28 -43.37 -3.77
C MET A 1 58.84 -43.68 -4.19
N SER A 2 58.32 -44.84 -3.73
CA SER A 2 56.92 -45.33 -3.79
C SER A 2 56.34 -45.70 -5.17
N ARG A 3 56.35 -47.00 -5.55
CA ARG A 3 55.32 -48.07 -5.33
C ARG A 3 54.25 -48.09 -6.46
N SER A 4 54.27 -49.08 -7.37
CA SER A 4 53.52 -50.37 -7.34
C SER A 4 51.99 -50.19 -7.50
N LEU A 5 51.20 -50.96 -8.28
CA LEU A 5 51.31 -52.21 -9.04
C LEU A 5 50.06 -52.37 -9.95
N PHE A 6 50.24 -53.05 -11.09
CA PHE A 6 49.38 -54.07 -11.73
C PHE A 6 47.85 -53.87 -11.90
N LEU A 7 47.48 -53.62 -13.16
CA LEU A 7 46.65 -54.40 -14.11
C LEU A 7 45.29 -55.04 -13.70
N PRO A 8 44.34 -55.11 -14.68
CA PRO A 8 42.91 -55.31 -14.50
C PRO A 8 42.50 -56.78 -14.49
N ARG A 9 41.31 -57.11 -13.98
CA ARG A 9 40.56 -58.29 -14.44
C ARG A 9 39.08 -58.33 -14.01
N ARG A 10 38.27 -58.63 -15.03
CA ARG A 10 37.09 -59.53 -15.07
C ARG A 10 35.75 -59.06 -14.49
N ARG A 11 34.84 -58.83 -15.45
CA ARG A 11 33.53 -59.49 -15.65
C ARG A 11 32.64 -59.61 -14.41
N GLN A 12 31.49 -58.95 -14.48
CA GLN A 12 30.19 -59.64 -14.37
C GLN A 12 29.07 -58.80 -14.99
N LEU A 13 28.56 -59.31 -16.11
CA LEU A 13 27.27 -58.98 -16.69
C LEU A 13 26.31 -60.06 -16.20
N ILE A 14 25.30 -59.75 -15.37
CA ILE A 14 24.08 -60.55 -15.27
C ILE A 14 22.86 -59.64 -15.23
N LYS A 15 21.96 -59.97 -16.15
CA LYS A 15 20.66 -59.40 -16.49
C LYS A 15 19.60 -59.63 -15.39
N ARG A 16 18.47 -58.94 -15.59
CA ARG A 16 17.08 -59.12 -15.06
C ARG A 16 16.72 -58.06 -14.02
N THR A 17 15.62 -57.33 -14.11
CA THR A 17 14.28 -57.73 -14.59
C THR A 17 13.51 -56.51 -15.10
N ILE A 18 12.80 -56.66 -16.21
CA ILE A 18 11.76 -55.72 -16.66
C ILE A 18 10.56 -55.90 -15.71
N GLY A 19 10.23 -54.88 -14.93
CA GLY A 19 8.98 -54.77 -14.20
C GLY A 19 8.17 -53.62 -14.79
N THR A 20 7.12 -53.96 -15.54
CA THR A 20 6.17 -53.01 -16.13
C THR A 20 5.14 -52.58 -15.08
N ALA A 21 4.71 -51.32 -15.19
CA ALA A 21 3.46 -50.73 -14.68
C ALA A 21 3.40 -50.31 -13.20
N GLY A 22 3.54 -49.00 -13.00
CA GLY A 22 3.09 -48.27 -11.83
C GLY A 22 3.16 -46.77 -12.11
N VAL A 23 2.18 -46.25 -12.86
CA VAL A 23 1.99 -44.80 -13.03
C VAL A 23 1.72 -44.20 -11.66
N LEU A 24 2.67 -43.42 -11.15
CA LEU A 24 2.41 -42.36 -10.20
C LEU A 24 2.91 -41.06 -10.82
N ALA A 25 2.20 -40.62 -11.87
CA ALA A 25 2.18 -39.22 -12.27
C ALA A 25 1.33 -38.44 -11.23
N GLY A 26 1.83 -38.38 -10.00
CA GLY A 26 1.36 -37.48 -8.98
C GLY A 26 2.42 -36.39 -8.83
N ALA A 27 2.42 -35.41 -9.72
CA ALA A 27 3.09 -34.14 -9.47
C ALA A 27 2.31 -33.42 -8.36
N GLY A 28 2.45 -33.91 -7.13
CA GLY A 28 2.05 -33.19 -5.95
C GLY A 28 2.97 -32.00 -5.86
N SER A 29 2.47 -30.83 -6.25
CA SER A 29 3.04 -29.57 -5.82
C SER A 29 3.09 -29.60 -4.30
N ILE A 30 4.28 -29.82 -3.74
CA ILE A 30 4.52 -29.58 -2.32
C ILE A 30 4.33 -28.08 -2.15
N GLY A 31 3.12 -27.67 -1.77
CA GLY A 31 2.83 -26.30 -1.40
C GLY A 31 3.67 -25.99 -0.18
N PHE A 32 4.70 -25.16 -0.34
CA PHE A 32 5.44 -24.63 0.80
C PHE A 32 4.44 -23.86 1.69
N PRO A 33 4.39 -24.12 3.00
CA PRO A 33 3.54 -23.34 3.89
C PRO A 33 3.96 -21.86 3.76
N TYR A 34 3.02 -21.01 3.37
CA TYR A 34 3.23 -19.57 3.44
C TYR A 34 3.25 -19.20 4.93
N ILE A 35 4.34 -18.59 5.39
CA ILE A 35 4.36 -18.01 6.74
C ILE A 35 3.36 -16.86 6.74
N SER A 36 2.22 -17.05 7.41
CA SER A 36 1.25 -15.99 7.62
C SER A 36 1.87 -14.91 8.50
N ARG A 37 2.03 -13.70 7.95
CA ARG A 37 2.52 -12.53 8.69
C ARG A 37 1.39 -11.62 9.17
N ALA A 38 0.16 -12.11 9.17
CA ALA A 38 -1.02 -11.30 9.46
C ALA A 38 -0.94 -10.56 10.81
N ALA A 39 -0.35 -11.19 11.84
CA ALA A 39 -0.18 -10.56 13.16
C ALA A 39 0.92 -9.48 13.21
N THR A 40 1.92 -9.55 12.31
CA THR A 40 3.05 -8.62 12.30
C THR A 40 2.87 -7.46 11.34
N ARG A 41 1.90 -7.53 10.42
CA ARG A 41 1.59 -6.44 9.47
C ARG A 41 1.06 -5.20 10.20
N PRO A 42 1.57 -4.00 9.88
CA PRO A 42 0.93 -2.76 10.29
C PRO A 42 -0.48 -2.63 9.70
N VAL A 43 -1.34 -1.87 10.37
CA VAL A 43 -2.71 -1.57 9.92
C VAL A 43 -2.84 -0.07 9.70
N ILE A 44 -3.43 0.33 8.57
CA ILE A 44 -3.81 1.73 8.33
C ILE A 44 -5.08 2.02 9.14
N THR A 45 -4.97 2.93 10.10
CA THR A 45 -6.04 3.13 11.11
C THR A 45 -7.01 4.25 10.77
N HIS A 46 -6.59 5.22 9.95
CA HIS A 46 -7.36 6.44 9.66
C HIS A 46 -7.58 6.67 8.15
N GLY A 47 -7.42 5.61 7.34
CA GLY A 47 -7.40 5.73 5.89
C GLY A 47 -6.23 6.58 5.40
N ILE A 48 -6.45 7.32 4.31
CA ILE A 48 -5.47 8.20 3.69
C ILE A 48 -6.09 9.57 3.46
N GLN A 49 -5.25 10.60 3.38
CA GLN A 49 -5.70 11.96 3.13
C GLN A 49 -4.71 12.69 2.22
N SER A 50 -5.25 13.58 1.39
CA SER A 50 -4.53 14.60 0.63
C SER A 50 -5.06 15.99 0.96
N GLY A 51 -4.16 16.95 1.20
CA GLY A 51 -4.47 18.33 1.56
C GLY A 51 -3.39 19.29 1.06
N ASP A 52 -3.55 20.58 1.33
CA ASP A 52 -2.65 21.66 0.88
C ASP A 52 -2.26 21.49 -0.62
N VAL A 53 -3.26 21.17 -1.44
CA VAL A 53 -3.08 20.88 -2.86
C VAL A 53 -2.92 22.20 -3.61
N GLY A 54 -1.73 22.42 -4.15
CA GLY A 54 -1.42 23.54 -5.03
C GLY A 54 -1.44 23.14 -6.51
N SER A 55 -0.91 24.02 -7.35
CA SER A 55 -0.77 23.77 -8.79
C SER A 55 0.30 22.73 -9.12
N ASP A 56 1.27 22.51 -8.23
CA ASP A 56 2.46 21.68 -8.47
C ASP A 56 2.88 20.84 -7.25
N HIS A 57 2.07 20.85 -6.19
CA HIS A 57 2.36 20.16 -4.95
C HIS A 57 1.08 19.71 -4.24
N ALA A 58 1.25 18.78 -3.31
CA ALA A 58 0.21 18.36 -2.39
C ALA A 58 0.84 17.70 -1.16
N VAL A 59 0.19 17.80 -0.02
CA VAL A 59 0.53 17.01 1.17
C VAL A 59 -0.34 15.78 1.19
N ILE A 60 0.27 14.60 1.40
CA ILE A 60 -0.46 13.37 1.69
C ILE A 60 -0.05 12.85 3.07
N TRP A 61 -0.98 12.20 3.75
CA TRP A 61 -0.66 11.51 4.99
C TRP A 61 -1.56 10.30 5.26
N SER A 62 -1.06 9.42 6.12
CA SER A 62 -1.79 8.30 6.70
C SER A 62 -1.17 7.93 8.04
N ARG A 63 -1.88 7.15 8.85
CA ARG A 63 -1.45 6.72 10.18
C ARG A 63 -1.49 5.20 10.30
N ALA A 64 -0.41 4.62 10.81
CA ALA A 64 -0.33 3.21 11.14
C ALA A 64 -0.68 2.95 12.62
N ASP A 65 -1.00 1.71 12.97
CA ASP A 65 -1.19 1.26 14.35
C ASP A 65 0.13 1.10 15.15
N ARG A 66 1.27 1.06 14.46
CA ARG A 66 2.59 0.82 15.04
C ARG A 66 3.73 1.45 14.24
N ALA A 67 4.93 1.39 14.81
CA ALA A 67 6.14 1.87 14.16
C ALA A 67 6.39 1.12 12.84
N SER A 68 6.48 1.86 11.74
CA SER A 68 6.51 1.30 10.38
C SER A 68 7.10 2.28 9.37
N ARG A 69 7.41 1.82 8.17
CA ARG A 69 7.82 2.62 7.01
C ARG A 69 6.62 2.85 6.10
N MET A 70 6.21 4.10 5.92
CA MET A 70 5.22 4.51 4.92
C MET A 70 5.87 4.53 3.53
N HIS A 71 5.36 3.69 2.64
CA HIS A 71 5.72 3.66 1.24
C HIS A 71 4.67 4.42 0.43
N VAL A 72 5.13 5.22 -0.53
CA VAL A 72 4.28 6.04 -1.41
C VAL A 72 4.64 5.78 -2.85
N GLU A 73 3.61 5.56 -3.66
CA GLU A 73 3.68 5.49 -5.12
C GLU A 73 2.71 6.52 -5.70
N VAL A 74 3.11 7.27 -6.72
CA VAL A 74 2.31 8.34 -7.33
C VAL A 74 2.25 8.14 -8.85
N SER A 75 1.09 8.38 -9.46
CA SER A 75 0.91 8.32 -10.91
C SER A 75 -0.10 9.38 -11.38
N THR A 76 -0.01 9.76 -12.65
CA THR A 76 -1.03 10.57 -13.34
C THR A 76 -2.15 9.72 -13.96
N THR A 77 -2.09 8.40 -13.81
CA THR A 77 -3.09 7.46 -14.32
C THR A 77 -3.49 6.46 -13.25
N GLU A 78 -4.77 6.09 -13.20
CA GLU A 78 -5.31 5.13 -12.22
C GLU A 78 -4.69 3.73 -12.33
N SER A 79 -4.12 3.40 -13.50
CA SER A 79 -3.45 2.11 -13.72
C SER A 79 -2.09 1.99 -13.05
N PHE A 80 -1.46 3.11 -12.65
CA PHE A 80 -0.09 3.16 -12.14
C PHE A 80 0.97 2.58 -13.09
N LYS A 81 0.71 2.54 -14.41
CA LYS A 81 1.64 1.97 -15.39
C LYS A 81 2.99 2.70 -15.43
N ASP A 82 2.95 4.03 -15.36
CA ASP A 82 4.12 4.91 -15.37
C ASP A 82 4.16 5.70 -14.05
N SER A 83 4.30 4.96 -12.94
CA SER A 83 4.31 5.54 -11.59
C SER A 83 5.71 5.91 -11.11
N THR A 84 5.76 6.79 -10.11
CA THR A 84 6.97 7.15 -9.39
C THR A 84 6.88 6.63 -7.95
N ILE A 85 7.85 5.81 -7.55
CA ILE A 85 8.00 5.36 -6.16
C ILE A 85 8.87 6.35 -5.42
N LEU A 86 8.39 6.84 -4.28
CA LEU A 86 9.12 7.78 -3.44
C LEU A 86 9.89 7.06 -2.34
N ALA A 87 10.94 7.71 -1.84
CA ALA A 87 11.66 7.24 -0.66
C ALA A 87 10.69 7.12 0.54
N PRO A 88 10.70 5.99 1.26
CA PRO A 88 9.79 5.76 2.37
C PRO A 88 10.05 6.71 3.55
N ILE A 89 9.02 6.97 4.35
CA ILE A 89 9.10 7.80 5.56
C ILE A 89 8.75 6.95 6.78
N ASN A 90 9.45 7.15 7.89
CA ASN A 90 9.13 6.44 9.11
C ASN A 90 7.92 7.05 9.83
N ALA A 91 6.93 6.22 10.12
CA ALA A 91 5.92 6.43 11.14
C ALA A 91 6.44 5.83 12.45
N GLN A 92 6.57 6.66 13.48
CA GLN A 92 7.19 6.31 14.76
C GLN A 92 6.37 6.89 15.93
N PRO A 93 6.60 6.44 17.17
CA PRO A 93 5.90 7.01 18.32
C PRO A 93 6.00 8.55 18.41
N GLY A 94 7.16 9.12 18.04
CA GLY A 94 7.39 10.58 18.08
C GLY A 94 6.58 11.40 17.09
N ASN A 95 5.95 10.78 16.08
CA ASN A 95 5.02 11.45 15.15
C ASN A 95 3.63 10.80 15.17
N ASP A 96 3.27 10.17 16.29
CA ASP A 96 2.00 9.46 16.49
C ASP A 96 1.72 8.41 15.39
N PHE A 97 2.79 7.79 14.90
CA PHE A 97 2.76 6.81 13.80
C PHE A 97 2.19 7.37 12.49
N VAL A 98 2.28 8.69 12.29
CA VAL A 98 1.85 9.37 11.07
C VAL A 98 3.02 9.45 10.07
N GLY A 99 2.79 8.96 8.87
CA GLY A 99 3.63 9.30 7.71
C GLY A 99 3.01 10.49 6.99
N LYS A 100 3.75 11.60 6.87
CA LYS A 100 3.34 12.81 6.14
C LYS A 100 4.36 13.15 5.06
N ARG A 101 3.92 13.25 3.80
CA ARG A 101 4.77 13.50 2.63
C ARG A 101 4.30 14.73 1.87
N LEU A 102 5.22 15.65 1.60
CA LEU A 102 5.03 16.66 0.57
C LEU A 102 5.40 16.04 -0.80
N LEU A 103 4.43 16.06 -1.71
CA LEU A 103 4.61 15.79 -3.14
C LEU A 103 4.94 17.10 -3.84
N THR A 104 5.91 17.08 -4.74
CA THR A 104 6.40 18.27 -5.46
C THR A 104 6.62 17.95 -6.93
N GLY A 105 6.62 18.97 -7.79
CA GLY A 105 6.85 18.81 -9.23
C GLY A 105 5.69 18.12 -9.94
N LEU A 106 4.48 18.25 -9.39
CA LEU A 106 3.26 17.74 -10.01
C LEU A 106 2.87 18.63 -11.19
N SER A 107 2.27 18.03 -12.22
CA SER A 107 1.67 18.80 -13.31
C SER A 107 0.45 19.58 -12.81
N THR A 108 0.23 20.79 -13.33
CA THR A 108 -0.94 21.61 -13.01
C THR A 108 -2.22 21.08 -13.66
N ASP A 109 -3.36 21.30 -13.00
CA ASP A 109 -4.68 20.82 -13.44
C ASP A 109 -4.67 19.34 -13.87
N GLN A 110 -4.01 18.49 -13.09
CA GLN A 110 -3.78 17.09 -13.39
C GLN A 110 -4.39 16.21 -12.31
N ASP A 111 -5.06 15.13 -12.73
CA ASP A 111 -5.44 14.04 -11.83
C ASP A 111 -4.19 13.30 -11.36
N ILE A 112 -4.04 13.20 -10.04
CA ILE A 112 -2.94 12.53 -9.38
C ILE A 112 -3.52 11.40 -8.54
N PHE A 113 -3.10 10.18 -8.84
CA PHE A 113 -3.39 8.97 -8.09
C PHE A 113 -2.19 8.64 -7.22
N TYR A 114 -2.43 8.22 -5.98
CA TYR A 114 -1.37 7.81 -5.09
C TYR A 114 -1.78 6.57 -4.29
N ARG A 115 -0.78 5.77 -3.93
CA ARG A 115 -0.94 4.57 -3.09
C ARG A 115 -0.08 4.69 -1.86
N ILE A 116 -0.65 4.33 -0.72
CA ILE A 116 0.05 4.25 0.55
C ILE A 116 -0.04 2.82 1.07
N ARG A 117 1.09 2.31 1.56
CA ARG A 117 1.17 1.11 2.41
C ARG A 117 2.22 1.33 3.48
N PHE A 118 2.14 0.54 4.55
CA PHE A 118 3.13 0.53 5.62
C PHE A 118 3.82 -0.83 5.69
N THR A 119 5.13 -0.83 5.94
CA THR A 119 5.93 -2.03 6.17
C THR A 119 6.50 -2.00 7.57
N ASP A 120 6.47 -3.11 8.30
CA ASP A 120 7.06 -3.19 9.64
C ASP A 120 8.56 -2.80 9.63
N LEU A 121 9.04 -2.17 10.70
CA LEU A 121 10.44 -1.73 10.77
C LEU A 121 11.44 -2.88 10.93
N HIS A 122 11.02 -3.97 11.56
CA HIS A 122 11.81 -5.16 11.88
C HIS A 122 11.57 -6.31 10.90
N ASP A 123 10.51 -6.22 10.09
CA ASP A 123 10.14 -7.22 9.10
C ASP A 123 9.75 -6.57 7.76
N ASP A 124 10.68 -6.58 6.80
CA ASP A 124 10.51 -6.02 5.47
C ASP A 124 9.49 -6.77 4.58
N LYS A 125 8.94 -7.89 5.06
CA LYS A 125 7.91 -8.69 4.37
C LYS A 125 6.53 -8.57 5.04
N ALA A 126 6.41 -7.76 6.09
CA ALA A 126 5.15 -7.50 6.77
C ALA A 126 4.54 -6.18 6.29
N ASP A 127 3.95 -6.22 5.10
CA ASP A 127 3.22 -5.09 4.50
C ASP A 127 1.75 -5.04 4.95
N SER A 128 1.25 -3.84 5.21
CA SER A 128 -0.18 -3.54 5.35
C SER A 128 -0.93 -3.75 4.03
N GLU A 129 -2.25 -3.58 4.07
CA GLU A 129 -2.99 -3.32 2.84
C GLU A 129 -2.49 -2.04 2.14
N THR A 130 -2.69 -1.96 0.83
CA THR A 130 -2.40 -0.76 0.05
C THR A 130 -3.70 -0.01 -0.21
N ILE A 131 -3.79 1.26 0.24
CA ILE A 131 -4.94 2.12 -0.01
C ILE A 131 -4.59 3.11 -1.12
N THR A 132 -5.49 3.27 -2.08
CA THR A 132 -5.35 4.21 -3.21
C THR A 132 -6.18 5.46 -2.94
N GLY A 133 -5.60 6.63 -3.18
CA GLY A 133 -6.26 7.92 -3.13
C GLY A 133 -6.08 8.69 -4.43
N HIS A 134 -6.85 9.76 -4.57
CA HIS A 134 -6.87 10.61 -5.75
C HIS A 134 -7.13 12.06 -5.32
N PHE A 135 -6.47 12.98 -6.02
CA PHE A 135 -6.77 14.41 -5.99
C PHE A 135 -6.44 15.03 -7.35
N ARG A 136 -6.91 16.25 -7.59
CA ARG A 136 -6.53 17.05 -8.77
C ARG A 136 -5.75 18.27 -8.33
N THR A 137 -4.61 18.55 -8.97
CA THR A 137 -3.85 19.77 -8.70
C THR A 137 -4.61 21.02 -9.12
N ALA A 138 -4.33 22.15 -8.48
CA ALA A 138 -5.02 23.40 -8.77
C ALA A 138 -4.77 23.85 -10.23
N PRO A 139 -5.78 24.45 -10.89
CA PRO A 139 -5.64 24.95 -12.23
C PRO A 139 -4.78 26.23 -12.29
N SER A 140 -4.03 26.39 -13.38
CA SER A 140 -3.24 27.61 -13.65
C SER A 140 -4.07 28.76 -14.24
N ARG A 141 -5.31 28.49 -14.64
CA ARG A 141 -6.25 29.47 -15.22
C ARG A 141 -7.54 29.48 -14.43
N SER A 142 -8.23 30.62 -14.44
CA SER A 142 -9.56 30.73 -13.84
C SER A 142 -10.53 29.77 -14.52
N ARG A 143 -11.21 28.96 -13.70
CA ARG A 143 -12.32 28.09 -14.09
C ARG A 143 -13.34 28.05 -12.95
N PRO A 144 -14.61 27.69 -13.23
CA PRO A 144 -15.53 27.34 -12.17
C PRO A 144 -14.95 26.22 -11.30
N VAL A 145 -15.14 26.35 -9.99
CA VAL A 145 -14.79 25.34 -8.98
C VAL A 145 -16.01 25.04 -8.13
N ARG A 146 -16.08 23.80 -7.64
CA ARG A 146 -17.04 23.35 -6.65
C ARG A 146 -16.27 23.02 -5.38
N PHE A 147 -16.62 23.61 -4.27
CA PHE A 147 -16.02 23.25 -2.99
C PHE A 147 -17.11 23.01 -1.95
N ALA A 148 -16.78 22.19 -0.96
CA ALA A 148 -17.57 22.04 0.24
C ALA A 148 -16.84 22.71 1.41
N TRP A 149 -17.60 23.20 2.38
CA TRP A 149 -17.05 23.74 3.62
C TRP A 149 -17.91 23.29 4.79
N SER A 150 -17.26 23.01 5.92
CA SER A 150 -17.91 22.69 7.20
C SER A 150 -17.04 23.17 8.35
N GLY A 151 -17.65 23.29 9.53
CA GLY A 151 -17.00 23.36 10.84
C GLY A 151 -17.87 22.64 11.85
N ASP A 152 -17.46 22.69 13.11
CA ASP A 152 -18.13 22.14 14.29
C ASP A 152 -18.52 20.65 14.14
N THR A 153 -17.62 19.85 13.58
CA THR A 153 -17.79 18.41 13.37
C THR A 153 -17.84 17.65 14.70
N ALA A 154 -18.91 16.89 14.88
CA ALA A 154 -19.12 16.02 16.04
C ALA A 154 -19.24 16.76 17.41
N GLY A 155 -19.56 18.06 17.39
CA GLY A 155 -19.77 18.86 18.60
C GLY A 155 -20.85 18.29 19.52
N GLN A 156 -20.61 18.32 20.84
CA GLN A 156 -21.54 17.88 21.89
C GLN A 156 -22.04 16.41 21.76
N GLY A 157 -21.30 15.56 21.05
CA GLY A 157 -21.65 14.15 20.87
C GLY A 157 -22.69 13.85 19.78
N TRP A 158 -23.08 14.85 18.98
CA TRP A 158 -23.99 14.71 17.85
C TRP A 158 -23.23 14.68 16.53
N GLY A 159 -23.76 14.00 15.50
CA GLY A 159 -23.22 14.05 14.13
C GLY A 159 -22.51 12.77 13.65
N ILE A 160 -22.02 11.93 14.57
CA ILE A 160 -21.58 10.55 14.26
C ILE A 160 -22.64 9.59 14.80
N ASP A 161 -23.52 9.08 13.93
CA ASP A 161 -24.47 8.02 14.29
C ASP A 161 -24.18 6.76 13.46
N THR A 162 -23.43 5.83 14.04
CA THR A 162 -23.03 4.58 13.37
C THR A 162 -24.23 3.70 12.99
N ASN A 163 -25.33 3.76 13.74
CA ASN A 163 -26.57 3.03 13.41
C ASN A 163 -27.25 3.59 12.15
N ARG A 164 -27.00 4.87 11.84
CA ARG A 164 -27.45 5.54 10.61
C ARG A 164 -26.36 5.62 9.54
N GLY A 165 -25.24 4.90 9.68
CA GLY A 165 -24.16 4.90 8.68
C GLY A 165 -23.08 5.97 8.89
N GLY A 166 -22.98 6.55 10.08
CA GLY A 166 -21.91 7.47 10.48
C GLY A 166 -22.18 8.92 10.09
N MET A 167 -21.22 9.54 9.41
CA MET A 167 -21.19 10.98 9.09
C MET A 167 -22.06 11.32 7.87
N GLN A 168 -23.39 11.38 8.04
CA GLN A 168 -24.33 11.63 6.93
C GLN A 168 -24.10 12.96 6.19
N THR A 169 -23.68 14.01 6.90
CA THR A 169 -23.31 15.29 6.28
C THR A 169 -22.14 15.13 5.31
N TYR A 170 -21.06 14.46 5.74
CA TYR A 170 -19.90 14.19 4.87
C TYR A 170 -20.27 13.26 3.70
N ALA A 171 -21.08 12.23 3.95
CA ALA A 171 -21.59 11.36 2.89
C ALA A 171 -22.40 12.14 1.83
N THR A 172 -23.14 13.17 2.26
CA THR A 172 -23.87 14.06 1.35
C THR A 172 -22.92 14.99 0.59
N MET A 173 -21.94 15.61 1.27
CA MET A 173 -20.92 16.42 0.62
C MET A 173 -20.19 15.66 -0.49
N LEU A 174 -19.82 14.40 -0.24
CA LEU A 174 -19.18 13.54 -1.24
C LEU A 174 -20.03 13.34 -2.51
N LYS A 175 -21.36 13.23 -2.39
CA LYS A 175 -22.28 13.10 -3.55
C LYS A 175 -22.27 14.34 -4.45
N HIS A 176 -21.85 15.48 -3.93
CA HIS A 176 -21.71 16.70 -4.74
C HIS A 176 -20.40 16.75 -5.53
N ASN A 177 -19.48 15.79 -5.37
CA ASN A 177 -18.19 15.73 -6.08
C ASN A 177 -17.44 17.09 -6.06
N PRO A 178 -17.11 17.63 -4.88
CA PRO A 178 -16.35 18.88 -4.78
C PRO A 178 -14.91 18.70 -5.28
N ASP A 179 -14.34 19.75 -5.88
CA ASP A 179 -12.91 19.84 -6.21
C ASP A 179 -12.05 19.79 -4.94
N PHE A 180 -12.52 20.41 -3.85
CA PHE A 180 -11.84 20.40 -2.55
C PHE A 180 -12.81 20.68 -1.39
N PHE A 181 -12.35 20.42 -0.18
CA PHE A 181 -13.07 20.65 1.07
C PHE A 181 -12.29 21.59 1.99
N ILE A 182 -12.98 22.54 2.62
CA ILE A 182 -12.42 23.43 3.63
C ILE A 182 -13.05 23.08 4.99
N HIS A 183 -12.22 22.77 5.99
CA HIS A 183 -12.67 22.58 7.37
C HIS A 183 -12.35 23.82 8.20
N SER A 184 -13.37 24.50 8.74
CA SER A 184 -13.24 25.74 9.50
C SER A 184 -12.75 25.57 10.93
N GLY A 185 -12.68 24.33 11.41
CA GLY A 185 -12.34 24.03 12.80
C GLY A 185 -13.55 24.16 13.73
N ASP A 186 -13.36 23.67 14.95
CA ASP A 186 -14.42 23.40 15.94
C ASP A 186 -13.93 23.88 17.33
N THR A 187 -13.28 25.05 17.37
CA THR A 187 -12.48 25.48 18.53
C THR A 187 -13.31 26.24 19.56
#